data_AF-A0A518ESB3-F1
#
_entry.id   AF-A0A518ESB3-F1
#
_cell.length_a   1.000
_cell.length_b   1.000
_cell.length_c   1.000
_cell.angle_alpha   90.00
_cell.angle_beta   90.00
_cell.angle_gamma   90.00
#
_symmetry.space_group_name_H-M   'P 1'
#
loop_
_entity.id
_entity.type
_entity.pdbx_description
1 polymer ?
#
loop_
_entity_poly.entity_id
_entity_poly.type
_entity_poly.pdbx_seq_one_letter_code
_entity_poly.pdbx_strand_id
1 'polypeptide(L)'
;MKALLIPAAAALLLTAGACQSTGNADLRPTLLQSRAVEAAATLGQEDSEDQEDGPSDEGVPAESSDGEADESKSPREWLDDAIEAKVLSDQERAYKEAEVEIARLEREAEEIEINESLRQKREALKAAREDLVRFEERESPLERRKAGLSLEKAREQLLKAETDLLNMREIMDEEAEAGAKDEIIRRYEKSFEFAQENLAIETEEMAIEVESNLPAELLELAGAVRAAEAELQAEEIRAAKKRAESELAATKARHELDQAKRDQKKAKEAVAKARKKLESAPADAPEEDMSDGDGK
;
A
#
# COMPACT_ATOMS: atom_id res chain seq x y z
N MET A 1 -11.45 44.03 -62.78
CA MET A 1 -10.35 43.35 -63.50
C MET A 1 -10.10 42.03 -62.79
N LYS A 2 -10.41 40.91 -63.47
CA LYS A 2 -10.28 39.54 -62.97
C LYS A 2 -8.84 39.06 -63.16
N ALA A 3 -8.26 38.43 -62.16
CA ALA A 3 -7.12 37.52 -62.35
C ALA A 3 -7.48 36.17 -61.72
N LEU A 4 -7.60 35.18 -62.59
CA LEU A 4 -7.74 33.75 -62.33
C LEU A 4 -6.44 33.20 -61.76
N LEU A 5 -6.51 32.29 -60.77
CA LEU A 5 -5.44 31.32 -60.50
C LEU A 5 -5.93 30.14 -59.64
N ILE A 6 -6.26 29.05 -60.32
CA ILE A 6 -6.20 27.63 -59.93
C ILE A 6 -5.73 26.94 -61.25
N PRO A 7 -4.87 25.89 -61.33
CA PRO A 7 -4.76 24.70 -60.46
C PRO A 7 -3.33 24.14 -60.21
N ALA A 8 -3.22 23.18 -59.28
CA ALA A 8 -2.40 21.97 -59.51
C ALA A 8 -2.78 20.87 -58.50
N ALA A 9 -3.22 19.75 -59.04
CA ALA A 9 -3.50 18.49 -58.36
C ALA A 9 -2.27 17.56 -58.36
N ALA A 10 -2.42 16.47 -57.60
CA ALA A 10 -1.82 15.13 -57.77
C ALA A 10 -0.67 14.72 -56.83
N ALA A 11 -0.95 13.67 -56.04
CA ALA A 11 -0.22 12.39 -55.91
C ALA A 11 -0.36 11.86 -54.46
N LEU A 12 -1.24 10.91 -54.13
CA LEU A 12 -1.13 9.45 -54.34
C LEU A 12 0.16 8.84 -53.74
N LEU A 13 0.06 8.26 -52.54
CA LEU A 13 0.87 7.11 -52.11
C LEU A 13 0.23 6.41 -50.90
N LEU A 14 -0.62 5.45 -51.25
CA LEU A 14 -1.06 4.34 -50.42
C LEU A 14 0.11 3.34 -50.34
N THR A 15 0.60 3.02 -49.14
CA THR A 15 1.44 1.83 -48.94
C THR A 15 0.79 0.93 -47.90
N ALA A 16 0.23 -0.17 -48.41
CA ALA A 16 -0.15 -1.33 -47.65
C ALA A 16 1.12 -2.09 -47.24
N GLY A 17 1.24 -2.43 -45.97
CA GLY A 17 2.28 -3.30 -45.44
C GLY A 17 1.66 -4.36 -44.55
N ALA A 18 1.20 -5.45 -45.16
CA ALA A 18 0.88 -6.68 -44.47
C ALA A 18 2.20 -7.41 -44.12
N CYS A 19 2.40 -7.75 -42.85
CA CYS A 19 3.32 -8.80 -42.44
C CYS A 19 2.63 -9.67 -41.39
N GLN A 20 2.14 -10.81 -41.84
CA GLN A 20 1.94 -11.98 -41.01
C GLN A 20 3.32 -12.48 -40.59
N SER A 21 3.56 -12.67 -39.29
CA SER A 21 4.52 -13.67 -38.84
C SER A 21 3.94 -14.43 -37.65
N THR A 22 3.74 -15.72 -37.91
CA THR A 22 3.48 -16.77 -36.96
C THR A 22 4.74 -17.05 -36.13
N GLY A 23 4.60 -17.24 -34.82
CA GLY A 23 5.69 -17.75 -33.98
C GLY A 23 5.30 -17.96 -32.52
N ASN A 24 4.85 -19.17 -32.20
CA ASN A 24 4.76 -19.70 -30.84
C ASN A 24 6.18 -19.87 -30.24
N ALA A 25 6.40 -19.33 -29.04
CA ALA A 25 7.34 -19.78 -28.00
C ALA A 25 7.09 -18.89 -26.77
N ASP A 26 6.27 -19.30 -25.80
CA ASP A 26 6.63 -20.16 -24.67
C ASP A 26 7.95 -19.79 -23.95
N LEU A 27 7.79 -19.51 -22.63
CA LEU A 27 8.79 -19.59 -21.55
C LEU A 27 9.84 -18.46 -21.38
N ARG A 28 9.49 -17.48 -20.52
CA ARG A 28 10.14 -17.11 -19.22
C ARG A 28 10.24 -15.59 -18.99
N PRO A 29 9.75 -15.09 -17.84
CA PRO A 29 10.19 -13.81 -17.30
C PRO A 29 11.43 -14.06 -16.43
N THR A 30 12.60 -13.71 -16.94
CA THR A 30 13.81 -13.58 -16.11
C THR A 30 14.42 -12.22 -16.36
N LEU A 31 14.77 -11.55 -15.26
CA LEU A 31 15.56 -10.32 -15.15
C LEU A 31 14.82 -8.98 -15.09
N LEU A 32 13.92 -8.84 -14.10
CA LEU A 32 13.69 -7.56 -13.39
C LEU A 32 13.68 -7.78 -11.87
N GLN A 33 14.66 -8.55 -11.36
CA GLN A 33 14.99 -8.65 -9.94
C GLN A 33 16.46 -8.28 -9.76
N SER A 34 16.76 -6.99 -9.79
CA SER A 34 18.00 -6.42 -9.21
C SER A 34 18.08 -4.92 -9.48
N ARG A 35 17.20 -4.13 -8.82
CA ARG A 35 17.45 -2.69 -8.52
C ARG A 35 16.41 -2.03 -7.61
N ALA A 36 15.90 -2.76 -6.61
CA ALA A 36 15.03 -2.20 -5.58
C ALA A 36 15.53 -2.54 -4.15
N VAL A 37 16.86 -2.64 -3.96
CA VAL A 37 17.49 -2.79 -2.63
C VAL A 37 18.56 -1.71 -2.38
N GLU A 38 18.68 -0.70 -3.24
CA GLU A 38 19.71 0.36 -3.10
C GLU A 38 19.13 1.78 -3.06
N ALA A 39 17.93 1.94 -2.48
CA ALA A 39 17.31 3.26 -2.25
C ALA A 39 16.72 3.40 -0.83
N ALA A 40 17.27 2.66 0.14
CA ALA A 40 16.97 2.83 1.57
C ALA A 40 18.25 3.04 2.40
N ALA A 41 19.31 3.58 1.78
CA ALA A 41 20.60 3.86 2.42
C ALA A 41 21.08 5.32 2.27
N THR A 42 20.21 6.24 1.84
CA THR A 42 20.58 7.65 1.65
C THR A 42 19.44 8.56 2.05
N LEU A 43 19.21 8.72 3.36
CA LEU A 43 18.51 9.87 3.96
C LEU A 43 18.81 9.83 5.47
N GLY A 44 19.78 10.63 5.89
CA GLY A 44 20.22 10.73 7.28
C GLY A 44 21.71 11.04 7.40
N GLN A 45 22.23 11.93 6.56
CA GLN A 45 23.53 12.56 6.75
C GLN A 45 23.24 14.04 7.01
N GLU A 46 22.72 14.30 8.20
CA GLU A 46 22.76 15.63 8.81
C GLU A 46 23.97 15.65 9.72
N ASP A 47 24.88 16.57 9.43
CA ASP A 47 26.06 16.88 10.20
C ASP A 47 25.66 17.30 11.63
N SER A 48 25.95 16.44 12.60
CA SER A 48 26.09 16.84 14.01
C SER A 48 27.55 16.62 14.43
N GLU A 49 28.41 17.52 13.97
CA GLU A 49 29.66 17.86 14.67
C GLU A 49 29.30 18.55 15.98
N ASP A 50 29.33 17.79 17.07
CA ASP A 50 29.83 18.17 18.40
C ASP A 50 29.50 17.00 19.33
N GLN A 51 30.27 15.93 19.13
CA GLN A 51 30.27 14.76 19.99
C GLN A 51 31.12 15.11 21.22
N GLU A 52 30.43 15.47 22.29
CA GLU A 52 31.02 15.66 23.61
C GLU A 52 31.79 14.41 24.07
N ASP A 53 32.98 14.68 24.60
CA ASP A 53 33.72 13.80 25.48
C ASP A 53 32.81 13.27 26.62
N GLY A 54 32.72 11.95 26.74
CA GLY A 54 32.14 11.27 27.91
C GLY A 54 31.35 10.02 27.51
N PRO A 55 31.86 8.82 27.85
CA PRO A 55 31.68 8.41 29.22
C PRO A 55 32.98 7.92 29.84
N SER A 56 33.28 8.46 31.01
CA SER A 56 34.08 7.79 32.01
C SER A 56 33.57 6.36 32.15
N ASP A 57 34.47 5.44 31.82
CA ASP A 57 34.54 4.09 32.32
C ASP A 57 34.52 4.13 33.87
N GLU A 58 33.34 4.30 34.44
CA GLU A 58 33.04 3.80 35.76
C GLU A 58 32.22 2.54 35.57
N GLY A 59 32.94 1.44 35.39
CA GLY A 59 32.42 0.13 35.70
C GLY A 59 31.76 0.19 37.07
N VAL A 60 30.43 0.20 37.08
CA VAL A 60 29.67 -0.19 38.26
C VAL A 60 30.07 -1.63 38.49
N PRO A 61 30.84 -1.94 39.55
CA PRO A 61 31.06 -3.32 39.90
C PRO A 61 29.66 -3.92 40.07
N ALA A 62 29.43 -5.06 39.44
CA ALA A 62 28.45 -5.98 39.95
C ALA A 62 28.88 -6.23 41.40
N GLU A 63 28.32 -5.45 42.33
CA GLU A 63 28.23 -5.83 43.72
C GLU A 63 27.43 -7.13 43.67
N SER A 64 28.16 -8.24 43.53
CA SER A 64 27.85 -9.42 44.29
C SER A 64 27.80 -8.96 45.74
N SER A 65 26.66 -8.40 46.13
CA SER A 65 26.11 -8.60 47.45
C SER A 65 25.92 -10.12 47.56
N ASP A 66 27.05 -10.81 47.77
CA ASP A 66 27.11 -11.87 48.73
C ASP A 66 26.55 -11.21 49.98
N GLY A 67 25.22 -11.28 50.13
CA GLY A 67 24.53 -10.79 51.29
C GLY A 67 25.27 -11.42 52.44
N GLU A 68 26.01 -10.59 53.17
CA GLU A 68 26.57 -10.96 54.46
C GLU A 68 25.40 -11.57 55.18
N ALA A 69 25.49 -12.89 55.35
CA ALA A 69 24.45 -13.62 56.03
C ALA A 69 24.38 -12.94 57.38
N ASP A 70 23.30 -12.20 57.63
CA ASP A 70 23.08 -11.57 58.90
C ASP A 70 23.07 -12.71 59.92
N GLU A 71 24.22 -12.92 60.56
CA GLU A 71 24.49 -14.09 61.42
C GLU A 71 23.59 -14.06 62.66
N SER A 72 22.84 -12.96 62.84
CA SER A 72 21.83 -12.76 63.86
C SER A 72 20.48 -13.44 63.55
N LYS A 73 20.19 -13.79 62.29
CA LYS A 73 18.92 -14.42 61.92
C LYS A 73 18.89 -15.91 62.24
N SER A 74 17.80 -16.34 62.88
CA SER A 74 17.57 -17.76 63.19
C SER A 74 17.49 -18.60 61.90
N PRO A 75 17.96 -19.87 61.90
CA PRO A 75 17.77 -20.79 60.77
C PRO A 75 16.31 -20.93 60.30
N ARG A 76 15.33 -20.66 61.17
CA ARG A 76 13.90 -20.61 60.81
C ARG A 76 13.56 -19.35 60.02
N GLU A 77 14.03 -18.18 60.44
CA GLU A 77 13.82 -16.91 59.73
C GLU A 77 14.46 -16.94 58.34
N TRP A 78 15.65 -17.54 58.21
CA TRP A 78 16.28 -17.79 56.91
C TRP A 78 15.44 -18.68 55.98
N LEU A 79 14.73 -19.66 56.54
CA LEU A 79 13.86 -20.52 55.76
C LEU A 79 12.58 -19.80 55.34
N ASP A 80 11.99 -19.00 56.23
CA ASP A 80 10.79 -18.22 55.94
C ASP A 80 11.07 -17.15 54.87
N ASP A 81 12.18 -16.41 54.98
CA ASP A 81 12.64 -15.45 53.97
C ASP A 81 12.87 -16.13 52.60
N ALA A 82 13.47 -17.32 52.59
CA ALA A 82 13.69 -18.07 51.35
C ALA A 82 12.39 -18.58 50.73
N ILE A 83 11.41 -18.98 51.55
CA ILE A 83 10.08 -19.41 51.09
C ILE A 83 9.32 -18.21 50.50
N GLU A 84 9.36 -17.05 51.16
CA GLU A 84 8.75 -15.82 50.65
C GLU A 84 9.37 -15.39 49.31
N ALA A 85 10.70 -15.36 49.21
CA ALA A 85 11.41 -15.08 47.97
C ALA A 85 11.04 -16.04 46.83
N LYS A 86 10.82 -17.33 47.15
CA LYS A 86 10.34 -18.30 46.16
C LYS A 86 8.90 -18.00 45.73
N VAL A 87 8.01 -17.67 46.66
CA VAL A 87 6.61 -17.32 46.32
C VAL A 87 6.58 -16.09 45.41
N LEU A 88 7.36 -15.06 45.71
CA LEU A 88 7.48 -13.86 44.87
C LEU A 88 8.02 -14.21 43.48
N SER A 89 9.05 -15.06 43.39
CA SER A 89 9.60 -15.49 42.10
C SER A 89 8.64 -16.39 41.30
N ASP A 90 7.85 -17.24 41.97
CA ASP A 90 6.80 -18.04 41.34
C ASP A 90 5.69 -17.11 40.77
N GLN A 91 5.32 -16.05 41.49
CA GLN A 91 4.37 -15.03 41.03
C GLN A 91 4.94 -14.23 39.85
N GLU A 92 6.18 -13.73 39.95
CA GLU A 92 6.85 -12.99 38.88
C GLU A 92 6.92 -13.80 37.59
N ARG A 93 7.29 -15.08 37.69
CA ARG A 93 7.25 -15.98 36.53
C ARG A 93 5.85 -16.06 35.93
N ALA A 94 4.80 -16.21 36.74
CA ALA A 94 3.44 -16.30 36.24
C ALA A 94 3.01 -15.01 35.52
N TYR A 95 3.40 -13.84 36.04
CA TYR A 95 3.19 -12.56 35.36
C TYR A 95 3.93 -12.49 34.02
N LYS A 96 5.21 -12.90 33.97
CA LYS A 96 5.98 -12.93 32.72
C LYS A 96 5.46 -13.95 31.71
N GLU A 97 4.90 -15.08 32.15
CA GLU A 97 4.20 -16.03 31.27
C GLU A 97 2.94 -15.39 30.66
N ALA A 98 2.18 -14.63 31.45
CA ALA A 98 1.02 -13.88 30.96
C ALA A 98 1.43 -12.76 29.98
N GLU A 99 2.51 -12.02 30.24
CA GLU A 99 3.03 -10.99 29.32
C GLU A 99 3.44 -11.58 27.96
N VAL A 100 4.07 -12.76 27.93
CA VAL A 100 4.39 -13.46 26.67
C VAL A 100 3.13 -13.83 25.91
N GLU A 101 2.09 -14.29 26.61
CA GLU A 101 0.82 -14.65 25.99
C GLU A 101 0.06 -13.42 25.47
N ILE A 102 0.08 -12.31 26.22
CA ILE A 102 -0.47 -11.02 25.78
C ILE A 102 0.26 -10.56 24.51
N ALA A 103 1.59 -10.54 24.50
CA ALA A 103 2.37 -10.14 23.33
C ALA A 103 2.11 -11.05 22.11
N ARG A 104 1.82 -12.34 22.33
CA ARG A 104 1.42 -13.27 21.26
C ARG A 104 0.05 -12.87 20.67
N LEU A 105 -0.94 -12.63 21.54
CA LEU A 105 -2.30 -12.27 21.13
C LEU A 105 -2.33 -10.89 20.44
N GLU A 106 -1.56 -9.92 20.93
CA GLU A 106 -1.42 -8.60 20.31
C GLU A 106 -0.83 -8.72 18.90
N ARG A 107 0.26 -9.49 18.74
CA ARG A 107 0.83 -9.76 17.41
C ARG A 107 -0.18 -10.42 16.46
N GLU A 108 -0.99 -11.35 16.95
CA GLU A 108 -2.02 -12.01 16.14
C GLU A 108 -3.14 -11.04 15.73
N ALA A 109 -3.59 -10.17 16.65
CA ALA A 109 -4.57 -9.14 16.36
C ALA A 109 -4.05 -8.12 15.34
N GLU A 110 -2.82 -7.66 15.50
CA GLU A 110 -2.15 -6.77 14.54
C GLU A 110 -2.02 -7.42 13.16
N GLU A 111 -1.66 -8.70 13.09
CA GLU A 111 -1.54 -9.42 11.81
C GLU A 111 -2.89 -9.52 11.08
N ILE A 112 -3.99 -9.65 11.81
CA ILE A 112 -5.35 -9.60 11.23
C ILE A 112 -5.62 -8.21 10.65
N GLU A 113 -5.38 -7.14 11.41
CA GLU A 113 -5.58 -5.75 10.96
C GLU A 113 -4.73 -5.43 9.72
N ILE A 114 -3.46 -5.83 9.74
CA ILE A 114 -2.53 -5.67 8.62
C ILE A 114 -3.05 -6.38 7.38
N ASN A 115 -3.49 -7.63 7.51
CA ASN A 115 -3.98 -8.40 6.37
C ASN A 115 -5.29 -7.85 5.81
N GLU A 116 -6.17 -7.34 6.65
CA GLU A 116 -7.40 -6.68 6.21
C GLU A 116 -7.10 -5.37 5.46
N SER A 117 -6.21 -4.53 5.99
CA SER A 117 -5.77 -3.30 5.33
C SER A 117 -5.14 -3.59 3.95
N LEU A 118 -4.21 -4.55 3.88
CA LEU A 118 -3.57 -4.96 2.63
C LEU A 118 -4.58 -5.54 1.63
N ARG A 119 -5.57 -6.29 2.11
CA ARG A 119 -6.65 -6.80 1.27
C ARG A 119 -7.45 -5.67 0.66
N GLN A 120 -7.87 -4.68 1.46
CA GLN A 120 -8.62 -3.51 0.97
C GLN A 120 -7.81 -2.74 -0.09
N LYS A 121 -6.51 -2.52 0.13
CA LYS A 121 -5.64 -1.86 -0.86
C LYS A 121 -5.47 -2.67 -2.15
N ARG A 122 -5.37 -4.00 -2.06
CA ARG A 122 -5.33 -4.88 -3.24
C ARG A 122 -6.65 -4.88 -4.01
N GLU A 123 -7.78 -4.87 -3.32
CA GLU A 123 -9.11 -4.77 -3.93
C GLU A 123 -9.28 -3.42 -4.65
N ALA A 124 -8.83 -2.32 -4.05
CA ALA A 124 -8.83 -1.00 -4.69
C ALA A 124 -7.96 -0.95 -5.96
N LEU A 125 -6.73 -1.50 -5.90
CA LEU A 125 -5.87 -1.60 -7.08
C LEU A 125 -6.51 -2.45 -8.18
N LYS A 126 -7.15 -3.57 -7.81
CA LYS A 126 -7.84 -4.43 -8.76
C LYS A 126 -8.99 -3.67 -9.44
N ALA A 127 -9.82 -2.95 -8.67
CA ALA A 127 -10.91 -2.14 -9.21
C ALA A 127 -10.39 -1.08 -10.20
N ALA A 128 -9.36 -0.32 -9.82
CA ALA A 128 -8.77 0.69 -10.71
C ALA A 128 -8.23 0.10 -12.02
N ARG A 129 -7.64 -1.11 -11.97
CA ARG A 129 -7.19 -1.81 -13.18
C ARG A 129 -8.36 -2.31 -14.03
N GLU A 130 -9.42 -2.81 -13.40
CA GLU A 130 -10.63 -3.26 -14.09
C GLU A 130 -11.32 -2.08 -14.80
N ASP A 131 -11.35 -0.90 -14.18
CA ASP A 131 -11.90 0.32 -14.78
C ASP A 131 -11.07 0.76 -15.99
N LEU A 132 -9.74 0.77 -15.89
CA LEU A 132 -8.85 1.07 -17.02
C LEU A 132 -9.07 0.10 -18.19
N VAL A 133 -9.08 -1.20 -17.93
CA VAL A 133 -9.30 -2.23 -18.96
C VAL A 133 -10.69 -2.10 -19.59
N ARG A 134 -11.71 -1.86 -18.75
CA ARG A 134 -13.08 -1.64 -19.23
C ARG A 134 -13.15 -0.44 -20.17
N PHE A 135 -12.49 0.66 -19.82
CA PHE A 135 -12.46 1.85 -20.65
C PHE A 135 -11.76 1.58 -21.99
N GLU A 136 -10.57 0.99 -21.97
CA GLU A 136 -9.77 0.69 -23.17
C GLU A 136 -10.48 -0.30 -24.12
N GLU A 137 -11.06 -1.38 -23.57
CA GLU A 137 -11.64 -2.45 -24.38
C GLU A 137 -13.07 -2.17 -24.84
N ARG A 138 -13.85 -1.41 -24.08
CA ARG A 138 -15.30 -1.27 -24.31
C ARG A 138 -15.74 0.16 -24.57
N GLU A 139 -15.34 1.09 -23.72
CA GLU A 139 -15.90 2.45 -23.72
C GLU A 139 -15.25 3.31 -24.80
N SER A 140 -13.92 3.37 -24.85
CA SER A 140 -13.19 4.14 -25.87
C SER A 140 -13.51 3.73 -27.31
N PRO A 141 -13.56 2.44 -27.69
CA PRO A 141 -13.95 2.04 -29.05
C PRO A 141 -15.40 2.39 -29.38
N LEU A 142 -16.29 2.36 -28.37
CA LEU A 142 -17.70 2.67 -28.53
C LEU A 142 -17.92 4.17 -28.74
N GLU A 143 -17.19 5.02 -28.03
CA GLU A 143 -17.23 6.48 -28.19
C GLU A 143 -16.65 6.92 -29.52
N ARG A 144 -15.51 6.36 -29.94
CA ARG A 144 -14.97 6.56 -31.30
C ARG A 144 -15.97 6.18 -32.39
N ARG A 145 -16.69 5.07 -32.21
CA ARG A 145 -17.74 4.64 -33.15
C ARG A 145 -18.94 5.58 -33.15
N LYS A 146 -19.39 6.05 -31.99
CA LYS A 146 -20.49 7.03 -31.89
C LYS A 146 -20.13 8.34 -32.61
N ALA A 147 -18.95 8.88 -32.36
CA ALA A 147 -18.46 10.09 -33.03
C ALA A 147 -18.36 9.87 -34.56
N GLY A 148 -17.83 8.73 -34.99
CA GLY A 148 -17.76 8.36 -36.41
C GLY A 148 -19.12 8.24 -37.09
N LEU A 149 -20.12 7.67 -36.41
CA LEU A 149 -21.49 7.57 -36.92
C LEU A 149 -22.18 8.94 -37.03
N SER A 150 -21.89 9.86 -36.12
CA SER A 150 -22.42 11.23 -36.19
C SER A 150 -21.86 11.96 -37.42
N LEU A 151 -20.53 11.86 -37.62
CA LEU A 151 -19.86 12.41 -38.79
C LEU A 151 -20.38 11.79 -40.10
N GLU A 152 -20.61 10.47 -40.14
CA GLU A 152 -21.16 9.79 -41.31
C GLU A 152 -22.57 10.30 -41.66
N LYS A 153 -23.44 10.46 -40.66
CA LYS A 153 -24.78 11.05 -40.86
C LYS A 153 -24.71 12.48 -41.39
N ALA A 154 -23.79 13.29 -40.88
CA ALA A 154 -23.61 14.66 -41.37
C ALA A 154 -23.13 14.69 -42.83
N ARG A 155 -22.25 13.76 -43.23
CA ARG A 155 -21.83 13.59 -44.63
C ARG A 155 -22.98 13.15 -45.53
N GLU A 156 -23.80 12.21 -45.10
CA GLU A 156 -24.99 11.78 -45.84
C GLU A 156 -25.99 12.93 -46.03
N GLN A 157 -26.20 13.75 -44.99
CA GLN A 157 -27.05 14.93 -45.08
C GLN A 157 -26.51 15.97 -46.06
N LEU A 158 -25.20 16.20 -46.05
CA LEU A 158 -24.55 17.08 -47.03
C LEU A 158 -24.72 16.56 -48.46
N LEU A 159 -24.45 15.28 -48.70
CA LEU A 159 -24.60 14.66 -50.01
C LEU A 159 -26.05 14.76 -50.52
N LYS A 160 -27.01 14.56 -49.63
CA LYS A 160 -28.43 14.72 -49.95
C LYS A 160 -28.76 16.17 -50.33
N ALA A 161 -28.33 17.14 -49.52
CA ALA A 161 -28.56 18.56 -49.80
C ALA A 161 -27.89 19.02 -51.11
N GLU A 162 -26.70 18.50 -51.42
CA GLU A 162 -26.00 18.73 -52.69
C GLU A 162 -26.79 18.19 -53.88
N THR A 163 -27.25 16.94 -53.77
CA THR A 163 -28.06 16.28 -54.81
C THR A 163 -29.37 17.02 -55.05
N ASP A 164 -30.06 17.41 -53.98
CA ASP A 164 -31.31 18.17 -54.06
C ASP A 164 -31.09 19.54 -54.73
N LEU A 165 -30.00 20.25 -54.38
CA LEU A 165 -29.63 21.52 -55.01
C LEU A 165 -29.33 21.36 -56.51
N LEU A 166 -28.58 20.33 -56.89
CA LEU A 166 -28.25 20.05 -58.30
C LEU A 166 -29.49 19.73 -59.12
N ASN A 167 -30.35 18.82 -58.63
CA ASN A 167 -31.61 18.47 -59.28
C ASN A 167 -32.50 19.70 -59.47
N MET A 168 -32.54 20.59 -58.48
CA MET A 168 -33.35 21.80 -58.56
C MET A 168 -32.80 22.83 -59.54
N ARG A 169 -31.47 22.95 -59.65
CA ARG A 169 -30.85 23.79 -60.68
C ARG A 169 -31.18 23.27 -62.08
N GLU A 170 -31.11 21.95 -62.29
CA GLU A 170 -31.47 21.32 -63.56
C GLU A 170 -32.94 21.61 -63.94
N ILE A 171 -33.88 21.38 -63.03
CA ILE A 171 -35.31 21.67 -63.25
C ILE A 171 -35.55 23.15 -63.59
N MET A 172 -34.91 24.07 -62.84
CA MET A 172 -35.10 25.50 -63.03
C MET A 172 -34.44 26.04 -64.30
N ASP A 173 -33.40 25.39 -64.80
CA ASP A 173 -32.78 25.71 -66.10
C ASP A 173 -33.69 25.30 -67.27
N GLU A 174 -34.45 24.21 -67.13
CA GLU A 174 -35.43 23.77 -68.13
C GLU A 174 -36.70 24.65 -68.18
N GLU A 175 -37.19 25.15 -67.04
CA GLU A 175 -38.43 25.93 -66.97
C GLU A 175 -38.23 27.44 -67.27
N ALA A 176 -37.98 27.85 -68.51
CA ALA A 176 -37.59 29.23 -68.90
C ALA A 176 -38.32 30.45 -68.26
N GLU A 177 -39.56 30.32 -67.76
CA GLU A 177 -40.43 31.46 -67.37
C GLU A 177 -40.84 31.53 -65.88
N ALA A 178 -40.33 30.66 -65.00
CA ALA A 178 -40.75 30.69 -63.60
C ALA A 178 -40.24 31.95 -62.86
N GLY A 179 -41.15 32.84 -62.46
CA GLY A 179 -40.84 34.08 -61.72
C GLY A 179 -40.32 33.88 -60.28
N ALA A 180 -40.30 32.64 -59.78
CA ALA A 180 -39.85 32.28 -58.43
C ALA A 180 -38.53 31.49 -58.39
N LYS A 181 -37.84 31.29 -59.53
CA LYS A 181 -36.61 30.49 -59.65
C LYS A 181 -35.56 30.83 -58.60
N ASP A 182 -35.19 32.10 -58.55
CA ASP A 182 -34.09 32.58 -57.71
C ASP A 182 -34.36 32.31 -56.22
N GLU A 183 -35.61 32.46 -55.80
CA GLU A 183 -36.00 32.22 -54.41
C GLU A 183 -36.02 30.72 -54.08
N ILE A 184 -36.41 29.86 -55.03
CA ILE A 184 -36.36 28.41 -54.82
C ILE A 184 -34.91 27.95 -54.72
N ILE A 185 -34.04 28.36 -55.66
CA ILE A 185 -32.62 28.01 -55.66
C ILE A 185 -31.96 28.48 -54.36
N ARG A 186 -32.21 29.73 -53.93
CA ARG A 186 -31.69 30.28 -52.67
C ARG A 186 -32.04 29.42 -51.46
N ARG A 187 -33.24 28.82 -51.40
CA ARG A 187 -33.63 27.94 -50.28
C ARG A 187 -32.81 26.65 -50.25
N TYR A 188 -32.56 26.05 -51.41
CA TYR A 188 -31.71 24.86 -51.51
C TYR A 188 -30.25 25.18 -51.24
N GLU A 189 -29.75 26.32 -51.70
CA GLU A 189 -28.39 26.81 -51.36
C GLU A 189 -28.23 26.97 -49.86
N LYS A 190 -29.22 27.59 -49.18
CA LYS A 190 -29.21 27.71 -47.73
C LYS A 190 -29.26 26.36 -47.01
N SER A 191 -30.01 25.38 -47.54
CA SER A 191 -30.05 24.02 -46.99
C SER A 191 -28.69 23.32 -47.14
N PHE A 192 -27.99 23.55 -48.25
CA PHE A 192 -26.65 23.02 -48.49
C PHE A 192 -25.62 23.69 -47.59
N GLU A 193 -25.65 25.01 -47.45
CA GLU A 193 -24.81 25.77 -46.50
C GLU A 193 -24.99 25.26 -45.06
N PHE A 194 -26.22 25.05 -44.62
CA PHE A 194 -26.51 24.50 -43.30
C PHE A 194 -25.93 23.08 -43.13
N ALA A 195 -26.02 22.23 -44.16
CA ALA A 195 -25.45 20.90 -44.11
C ALA A 195 -23.90 20.92 -44.10
N GLN A 196 -23.26 21.90 -44.75
CA GLN A 196 -21.82 22.11 -44.68
C GLN A 196 -21.38 22.56 -43.29
N GLU A 197 -22.10 23.51 -42.70
CA GLU A 197 -21.85 23.98 -41.33
C GLU A 197 -22.00 22.84 -40.33
N ASN A 198 -23.07 22.04 -40.45
CA ASN A 198 -23.28 20.87 -39.62
C ASN A 198 -22.14 19.84 -39.75
N LEU A 199 -21.67 19.57 -40.97
CA LEU A 199 -20.50 18.70 -41.17
C LEU A 199 -19.23 19.25 -40.52
N ALA A 200 -19.02 20.56 -40.56
CA ALA A 200 -17.87 21.20 -39.93
C ALA A 200 -17.93 21.05 -38.40
N ILE A 201 -19.09 21.30 -37.80
CA ILE A 201 -19.34 21.12 -36.36
C ILE A 201 -19.06 19.67 -35.95
N GLU A 202 -19.64 18.70 -36.64
CA GLU A 202 -19.49 17.27 -36.33
C GLU A 202 -18.05 16.78 -36.52
N THR A 203 -17.30 17.38 -37.44
CA THR A 203 -15.86 17.10 -37.62
C THR A 203 -15.06 17.62 -36.42
N GLU A 204 -15.35 18.83 -35.95
CA GLU A 204 -14.70 19.42 -34.78
C GLU A 204 -15.05 18.64 -33.50
N GLU A 205 -16.33 18.29 -33.30
CA GLU A 205 -16.77 17.48 -32.16
C GLU A 205 -16.11 16.10 -32.15
N MET A 206 -16.00 15.43 -33.31
CA MET A 206 -15.24 14.17 -33.41
C MET A 206 -13.78 14.37 -33.02
N ALA A 207 -13.14 15.45 -33.47
CA ALA A 207 -11.74 15.73 -33.14
C ALA A 207 -11.57 15.97 -31.63
N ILE A 208 -12.44 16.77 -31.01
CA ILE A 208 -12.42 17.00 -29.55
C ILE A 208 -12.56 15.68 -28.79
N GLU A 209 -13.52 14.85 -29.18
CA GLU A 209 -13.76 13.58 -28.50
C GLU A 209 -12.56 12.62 -28.63
N VAL A 210 -12.04 12.47 -29.85
CA VAL A 210 -11.01 11.47 -30.16
C VAL A 210 -9.61 11.92 -29.75
N GLU A 211 -9.29 13.21 -29.89
CA GLU A 211 -7.96 13.75 -29.66
C GLU A 211 -7.78 14.35 -28.26
N SER A 212 -8.87 14.73 -27.58
CA SER A 212 -8.80 15.40 -26.28
C SER A 212 -9.49 14.62 -25.16
N ASN A 213 -10.78 14.31 -25.28
CA ASN A 213 -11.55 13.70 -24.19
C ASN A 213 -11.07 12.28 -23.87
N LEU A 214 -11.02 11.41 -24.89
CA LEU A 214 -10.61 10.02 -24.71
C LEU A 214 -9.19 9.87 -24.13
N PRO A 215 -8.16 10.59 -24.63
CA PRO A 215 -6.83 10.54 -24.03
C PRO A 215 -6.77 11.11 -22.60
N ALA A 216 -7.58 12.13 -22.29
CA ALA A 216 -7.62 12.71 -20.95
C ALA A 216 -8.18 11.71 -19.92
N GLU A 217 -9.27 11.02 -20.26
CA GLU A 217 -9.86 9.99 -19.40
C GLU A 217 -8.91 8.79 -19.22
N LEU A 218 -8.23 8.38 -20.29
CA LEU A 218 -7.19 7.34 -20.19
C LEU A 218 -6.07 7.74 -19.22
N LEU A 219 -5.63 9.00 -19.28
CA LEU A 219 -4.59 9.51 -18.41
C LEU A 219 -5.04 9.56 -16.94
N GLU A 220 -6.29 9.92 -16.69
CA GLU A 220 -6.91 9.90 -15.36
C GLU A 220 -6.97 8.49 -14.78
N LEU A 221 -7.50 7.53 -15.54
CA LEU A 221 -7.59 6.12 -15.13
C LEU A 221 -6.20 5.50 -14.89
N ALA A 222 -5.23 5.77 -15.78
CA ALA A 222 -3.84 5.36 -15.57
C ALA A 222 -3.19 6.06 -14.36
N GLY A 223 -3.61 7.29 -14.06
CA GLY A 223 -3.26 8.00 -12.82
C GLY A 223 -3.81 7.31 -11.57
N ALA A 224 -5.08 6.90 -11.60
CA ALA A 224 -5.74 6.19 -10.51
C ALA A 224 -5.07 4.83 -10.23
N VAL A 225 -4.70 4.07 -11.27
CA VAL A 225 -3.93 2.82 -11.11
C VAL A 225 -2.60 3.08 -10.40
N ARG A 226 -1.82 4.07 -10.86
CA ARG A 226 -0.54 4.42 -10.23
C ARG A 226 -0.70 4.87 -8.78
N ALA A 227 -1.75 5.65 -8.48
CA ALA A 227 -2.05 6.07 -7.12
C ALA A 227 -2.38 4.86 -6.22
N ALA A 228 -3.23 3.94 -6.68
CA ALA A 228 -3.56 2.73 -5.94
C ALA A 228 -2.34 1.81 -5.74
N GLU A 229 -1.43 1.70 -6.72
CA GLU A 229 -0.16 0.98 -6.57
C GLU A 229 0.73 1.63 -5.50
N ALA A 230 0.86 2.95 -5.51
CA ALA A 230 1.65 3.68 -4.52
C ALA A 230 1.06 3.52 -3.11
N GLU A 231 -0.25 3.54 -2.96
CA GLU A 231 -0.91 3.29 -1.67
C GLU A 231 -0.70 1.86 -1.18
N LEU A 232 -0.78 0.85 -2.06
CA LEU A 232 -0.48 -0.53 -1.69
C LEU A 232 0.98 -0.67 -1.23
N GLN A 233 1.93 -0.08 -1.95
CA GLN A 233 3.34 -0.10 -1.55
C GLN A 233 3.57 0.58 -0.20
N ALA A 234 2.96 1.75 0.03
CA ALA A 234 3.05 2.45 1.30
C ALA A 234 2.49 1.61 2.45
N GLU A 235 1.38 0.91 2.22
CA GLU A 235 0.77 0.04 3.20
C GLU A 235 1.59 -1.24 3.47
N GLU A 236 2.24 -1.81 2.46
CA GLU A 236 3.19 -2.93 2.62
C GLU A 236 4.39 -2.54 3.48
N ILE A 237 4.91 -1.32 3.31
CA ILE A 237 6.00 -0.78 4.14
C ILE A 237 5.53 -0.60 5.59
N ARG A 238 4.34 -0.01 5.81
CA ARG A 238 3.77 0.14 7.16
C ARG A 238 3.52 -1.22 7.83
N ALA A 239 2.99 -2.17 7.08
CA ALA A 239 2.78 -3.54 7.54
C ALA A 239 4.09 -4.22 7.95
N ALA A 240 5.15 -4.09 7.15
CA ALA A 240 6.46 -4.62 7.49
C ALA A 240 7.03 -4.00 8.79
N LYS A 241 6.86 -2.69 8.95
CA LYS A 241 7.27 -1.99 10.18
C LYS A 241 6.51 -2.49 11.41
N LYS A 242 5.17 -2.56 11.33
CA LYS A 242 4.33 -3.07 12.43
C LYS A 242 4.72 -4.51 12.82
N ARG A 243 4.92 -5.40 11.84
CA ARG A 243 5.38 -6.78 12.10
C ARG A 243 6.72 -6.85 12.83
N ALA A 244 7.67 -6.00 12.43
CA ALA A 244 8.97 -5.94 13.08
C ALA A 244 8.85 -5.44 14.54
N GLU A 245 7.97 -4.47 14.78
CA GLU A 245 7.71 -3.93 16.12
C GLU A 245 7.07 -4.98 17.05
N SER A 246 6.02 -5.68 16.61
CA SER A 246 5.39 -6.74 17.43
C SER A 246 6.25 -7.98 17.58
N GLU A 247 7.08 -8.32 16.59
CA GLU A 247 8.09 -9.35 16.75
C GLU A 247 9.12 -8.98 17.82
N LEU A 248 9.61 -7.74 17.80
CA LEU A 248 10.54 -7.24 18.82
C LEU A 248 9.89 -7.28 20.22
N ALA A 249 8.63 -6.85 20.36
CA ALA A 249 7.90 -6.92 21.62
C ALA A 249 7.79 -8.37 22.15
N ALA A 250 7.41 -9.32 21.29
CA ALA A 250 7.33 -10.73 21.66
C ALA A 250 8.70 -11.30 22.06
N THR A 251 9.80 -10.89 21.40
CA THR A 251 11.15 -11.34 21.80
C THR A 251 11.58 -10.80 23.16
N LYS A 252 11.25 -9.54 23.48
CA LYS A 252 11.52 -8.93 24.78
C LYS A 252 10.77 -9.65 25.89
N ALA A 253 9.47 -9.89 25.72
CA ALA A 253 8.66 -10.64 26.68
C ALA A 253 9.23 -12.05 26.95
N ARG A 254 9.69 -12.74 25.90
CA ARG A 254 10.34 -14.07 26.05
C ARG A 254 11.65 -14.00 26.82
N HIS A 255 12.47 -12.98 26.55
CA HIS A 255 13.72 -12.78 27.27
C HIS A 255 13.47 -12.53 28.77
N GLU A 256 12.48 -11.70 29.10
CA GLU A 256 12.08 -11.42 30.49
C GLU A 256 11.54 -12.67 31.19
N LEU A 257 10.75 -13.49 30.51
CA LEU A 257 10.30 -14.77 31.03
C LEU A 257 11.47 -15.72 31.31
N ASP A 258 12.47 -15.80 30.42
CA ASP A 258 13.63 -16.66 30.63
C ASP A 258 14.51 -16.16 31.78
N GLN A 259 14.59 -14.85 32.00
CA GLN A 259 15.23 -14.28 33.19
C GLN A 259 14.46 -14.68 34.46
N ALA A 260 13.13 -14.50 34.48
CA ALA A 260 12.29 -14.90 35.62
C ALA A 260 12.41 -16.41 35.94
N LYS A 261 12.53 -17.28 34.93
CA LYS A 261 12.79 -18.72 35.14
C LYS A 261 14.15 -18.99 35.80
N ARG A 262 15.20 -18.24 35.44
CA ARG A 262 16.52 -18.37 36.07
C ARG A 262 16.48 -17.96 37.52
N ASP A 263 15.78 -16.86 37.83
CA ASP A 263 15.67 -16.36 39.20
C ASP A 263 14.78 -17.28 40.06
N GLN A 264 13.72 -17.85 39.48
CA GLN A 264 12.93 -18.91 40.11
C GLN A 264 13.78 -20.14 40.46
N LYS A 265 14.70 -20.53 39.58
CA LYS A 265 15.63 -21.63 39.85
C LYS A 265 16.54 -21.31 41.03
N LYS A 266 17.12 -20.11 41.09
CA LYS A 266 17.96 -19.66 42.21
C LYS A 266 17.18 -19.62 43.53
N ALA A 267 15.94 -19.12 43.52
CA ALA A 267 15.08 -19.08 44.69
C ALA A 267 14.75 -20.49 45.21
N LYS A 268 14.48 -21.44 44.32
CA LYS A 268 14.29 -22.86 44.67
C LYS A 268 15.54 -23.49 45.30
N GLU A 269 16.71 -23.17 44.76
CA GLU A 269 17.99 -23.63 45.32
C GLU A 269 18.28 -23.01 46.70
N ALA A 270 17.91 -21.73 46.91
CA ALA A 270 18.02 -21.06 48.20
C ALA A 270 17.14 -21.71 49.28
N VAL A 271 15.87 -22.03 48.96
CA VAL A 271 14.98 -22.79 49.86
C VAL A 271 15.56 -24.15 50.20
N ALA A 272 16.09 -24.88 49.20
CA ALA A 272 16.70 -26.20 49.44
C ALA A 272 17.92 -26.11 50.38
N LYS A 273 18.76 -25.07 50.21
CA LYS A 273 19.90 -24.81 51.11
C LYS A 273 19.44 -24.42 52.52
N ALA A 274 18.44 -23.55 52.66
CA ALA A 274 17.91 -23.13 53.96
C ALA A 274 17.30 -24.32 54.73
N ARG A 275 16.54 -25.19 54.05
CA ARG A 275 16.02 -26.44 54.64
C ARG A 275 17.13 -27.35 55.14
N LYS A 276 18.17 -27.55 54.34
CA LYS A 276 19.33 -28.36 54.73
C LYS A 276 20.05 -27.78 55.95
N LYS A 277 20.19 -26.44 56.03
CA LYS A 277 20.77 -25.76 57.19
C LYS A 277 19.94 -25.97 58.46
N LEU A 278 18.61 -25.85 58.35
CA LEU A 278 17.68 -26.11 59.46
C LEU A 278 17.76 -27.57 59.94
N GLU A 279 17.85 -28.54 59.03
CA GLU A 279 18.00 -29.97 59.37
C GLU A 279 19.36 -30.29 60.02
N SER A 280 20.40 -29.52 59.69
CA SER A 280 21.75 -29.66 60.28
C SER A 280 21.97 -28.81 61.53
N ALA A 281 21.03 -27.94 61.90
CA ALA A 281 21.13 -27.15 63.11
C ALA A 281 21.00 -28.09 64.33
N PRO A 282 21.88 -27.97 65.35
CA PRO A 282 21.73 -28.77 66.56
C PRO A 282 20.34 -28.50 67.14
N ALA A 283 19.60 -29.58 67.44
CA ALA A 283 18.37 -29.46 68.22
C ALA A 283 18.73 -28.71 69.50
N ASP A 284 18.03 -27.60 69.77
CA ASP A 284 18.24 -26.76 70.94
C ASP A 284 18.58 -27.62 72.16
N ALA A 285 19.75 -27.34 72.74
CA ALA A 285 20.08 -27.78 74.08
C ALA A 285 18.92 -27.36 74.99
N PRO A 286 18.43 -28.24 75.87
CA PRO A 286 17.32 -27.91 76.75
C PRO A 286 17.63 -26.62 77.49
N GLU A 287 16.65 -25.71 77.54
CA GLU A 287 16.62 -24.56 78.44
C GLU A 287 17.14 -25.04 79.80
N GLU A 288 18.34 -24.60 80.20
CA GLU A 288 18.76 -24.66 81.59
C GLU A 288 17.83 -23.70 82.33
N ASP A 289 16.74 -24.30 82.80
CA ASP A 289 15.90 -23.85 83.89
C ASP A 289 16.82 -23.44 85.04
N MET A 290 17.15 -22.15 85.10
CA MET A 290 17.75 -21.51 86.27
C MET A 290 16.66 -21.37 87.33
N SER A 291 16.09 -22.50 87.75
CA SER A 291 15.30 -22.63 88.95
C SER A 291 16.26 -22.78 90.13
N ASP A 292 16.20 -21.81 91.03
CA ASP A 292 16.37 -21.94 92.48
C ASP A 292 17.65 -22.58 93.03
N GLY A 293 18.45 -21.74 93.69
CA GLY A 293 19.58 -22.14 94.51
C GLY A 293 19.86 -21.16 95.65
N ASP A 294 18.83 -20.93 96.47
CA ASP A 294 18.92 -20.31 97.80
C ASP A 294 20.01 -20.98 98.65
N GLY A 295 20.88 -20.21 99.32
CA GLY A 295 22.07 -20.81 99.95
C GLY A 295 22.95 -19.94 100.85
N LYS A 296 22.33 -19.25 101.83
CA LYS A 296 22.89 -18.74 103.11
C LYS A 296 23.98 -17.65 103.11
#